data_AF-A0A7X2L0T1-F1
#
_entry.id   AF-A0A7X2L0T1-F1
#
_cell.length_a   1.000
_cell.length_b   1.000
_cell.length_c   1.000
_cell.angle_alpha   90.00
_cell.angle_beta   90.00
_cell.angle_gamma   90.00
#
_symmetry.space_group_name_H-M   'P 1'
#
loop_
_entity.id
_entity.type
_entity.pdbx_description
1 polymer ?
#
loop_
_entity_poly.entity_id
_entity_poly.type
_entity_poly.pdbx_seq_one_letter_code
_entity_poly.pdbx_strand_id
1 'polypeptide(L)'
;MRTSTQFLLTLFAWILFAIGGFTFLRLEGENAVQARQPVQPTVASAPYTGTGDLKKVNGEQVIGMIPSALEGDYILYIDGIVINMETDLTAVDLRGVPGGAYQLSITRTDEMITKIFATR
;
A
#
# COMPACT_ATOMS: atom_id res chain seq x y z
N MET A 1 -31.43 -22.33 56.66
CA MET A 1 -32.14 -21.77 55.48
C MET A 1 -31.30 -20.82 54.62
N ARG A 2 -30.41 -19.99 55.20
CA ARG A 2 -29.58 -19.01 54.45
C ARG A 2 -28.46 -19.63 53.58
N THR A 3 -27.89 -20.76 54.00
CA THR A 3 -26.83 -21.48 53.27
C THR A 3 -27.37 -22.28 52.07
N SER A 4 -28.55 -22.90 52.21
CA SER A 4 -29.18 -23.66 51.11
C SER A 4 -29.60 -22.78 49.94
N THR A 5 -30.09 -21.56 50.24
CA THR A 5 -30.47 -20.57 49.23
C THR A 5 -29.23 -19.99 48.51
N GLN A 6 -28.15 -19.71 49.24
CA GLN A 6 -26.87 -19.31 48.65
C GLN A 6 -26.29 -20.40 47.74
N PHE A 7 -26.34 -21.67 48.17
CA PHE A 7 -25.87 -22.78 47.33
C PHE A 7 -26.67 -22.90 46.02
N LEU A 8 -28.00 -22.81 46.10
CA LEU A 8 -28.88 -22.84 44.93
C LEU A 8 -28.62 -21.67 43.97
N LEU A 9 -28.41 -20.46 44.49
CA LEU A 9 -28.11 -19.28 43.67
C LEU A 9 -26.74 -19.40 42.99
N THR A 10 -25.73 -19.87 43.69
CA THR A 10 -24.39 -20.09 43.11
C THR A 10 -24.44 -21.18 42.04
N LEU A 11 -25.14 -22.28 42.28
CA LEU A 11 -25.33 -23.35 41.28
C LEU A 11 -26.05 -22.82 40.05
N PHE A 12 -27.11 -22.03 40.25
CA PHE A 12 -27.86 -21.41 39.16
C PHE A 12 -26.99 -20.45 38.32
N ALA A 13 -26.15 -19.64 38.97
CA ALA A 13 -25.21 -18.75 38.28
C ALA A 13 -24.20 -19.54 37.43
N TRP A 14 -23.67 -20.66 37.94
CA TRP A 14 -22.76 -21.52 37.18
C TRP A 14 -23.45 -22.17 35.96
N ILE A 15 -24.71 -22.55 36.08
CA ILE A 15 -25.49 -23.10 34.96
C ILE A 15 -25.69 -22.03 33.89
N LEU A 16 -26.09 -20.81 34.26
CA LEU A 16 -26.23 -19.70 33.30
C LEU A 16 -24.91 -19.35 32.62
N PHE A 17 -23.81 -19.33 33.38
CA PHE A 17 -22.48 -19.09 32.84
C PHE A 17 -22.06 -20.16 31.84
N ALA A 18 -22.30 -21.45 32.13
CA ALA A 18 -21.97 -22.55 31.23
C ALA A 18 -22.78 -22.49 29.91
N ILE A 19 -24.09 -22.20 30.00
CA ILE A 19 -24.96 -22.11 28.81
C ILE A 19 -24.58 -20.89 27.95
N GLY A 20 -24.37 -19.72 28.58
CA GLY A 20 -23.95 -18.51 27.89
C GLY A 20 -22.57 -18.63 27.25
N GLY A 21 -21.60 -19.20 27.98
CA GLY A 21 -20.25 -19.44 27.47
C GLY A 21 -20.24 -20.42 26.29
N PHE A 22 -20.98 -21.53 26.39
CA PHE A 22 -21.05 -22.53 25.33
C PHE A 22 -21.70 -21.98 24.05
N THR A 23 -22.78 -21.21 24.19
CA THR A 23 -23.47 -20.59 23.03
C THR A 23 -22.59 -19.54 22.35
N PHE A 24 -21.87 -18.72 23.12
CA PHE A 24 -20.91 -17.76 22.58
C PHE A 24 -19.79 -18.45 21.79
N LEU A 25 -19.14 -19.47 22.36
CA LEU A 25 -18.06 -20.20 21.69
C LEU A 25 -18.53 -20.90 20.41
N ARG A 26 -19.75 -21.44 20.42
CA ARG A 26 -20.33 -22.05 19.22
C ARG A 26 -20.56 -21.02 18.11
N LEU A 27 -21.09 -19.84 18.45
CA LEU A 27 -21.34 -18.77 17.50
C LEU A 27 -20.04 -18.16 16.93
N GLU A 28 -19.02 -17.96 17.76
CA GLU A 28 -17.68 -17.55 17.30
C GLU A 28 -17.04 -18.59 16.37
N GLY A 29 -17.17 -19.89 16.69
CA GLY A 29 -16.63 -20.97 15.86
C GLY A 29 -17.30 -21.11 14.49
N GLU A 30 -18.61 -20.89 14.40
CA GLU A 30 -19.35 -20.91 13.13
C GLU A 30 -19.10 -19.63 12.30
N ASN A 31 -18.78 -18.50 12.94
CA ASN A 31 -18.43 -17.24 12.29
C ASN A 31 -16.90 -17.08 12.13
N ALA A 32 -16.19 -18.16 11.79
CA ALA A 32 -14.81 -18.05 11.33
C ALA A 32 -14.76 -17.09 10.14
N VAL A 33 -14.35 -15.85 10.40
CA VAL A 33 -14.24 -14.78 9.42
C VAL A 33 -13.47 -15.37 8.24
N GLN A 34 -14.14 -15.53 7.10
CA GLN A 34 -13.46 -15.89 5.87
C GLN A 34 -12.36 -14.85 5.70
N ALA A 35 -11.11 -15.25 5.93
CA ALA A 35 -9.98 -14.40 5.69
C ALA A 35 -10.14 -13.94 4.25
N ARG A 36 -10.47 -12.65 4.05
CA ARG A 36 -10.49 -12.06 2.72
C ARG A 36 -9.16 -12.47 2.11
N GLN A 37 -9.20 -13.31 1.09
CA GLN A 37 -8.01 -13.56 0.31
C GLN A 37 -7.53 -12.17 -0.11
N PRO A 38 -6.31 -11.76 0.26
CA PRO A 38 -5.80 -10.49 -0.21
C PRO A 38 -5.91 -10.56 -1.72
N VAL A 39 -6.71 -9.65 -2.29
CA VAL A 39 -6.68 -9.40 -3.73
C VAL A 39 -5.24 -9.02 -3.98
N GLN A 40 -4.45 -9.98 -4.47
CA GLN A 40 -3.07 -9.73 -4.81
C GLN A 40 -3.16 -8.62 -5.86
N PRO A 41 -2.66 -7.40 -5.57
CA PRO A 41 -2.48 -6.47 -6.66
C PRO A 41 -1.66 -7.23 -7.68
N THR A 42 -2.13 -7.30 -8.92
CA THR A 42 -1.31 -7.75 -10.02
C THR A 42 -0.17 -6.74 -10.12
N VAL A 43 0.85 -6.92 -9.29
CA VAL A 43 2.08 -6.15 -9.35
C VAL A 43 2.70 -6.61 -10.65
N ALA A 44 2.57 -5.78 -11.68
CA ALA A 44 3.29 -5.99 -12.91
C ALA A 44 4.77 -6.06 -12.54
N SER A 45 5.32 -7.27 -12.52
CA SER A 45 6.75 -7.47 -12.36
C SER A 45 7.37 -6.97 -13.65
N ALA A 46 7.89 -5.74 -13.62
CA ALA A 46 8.70 -5.18 -14.68
C ALA A 46 10.17 -5.50 -14.35
N PRO A 47 10.72 -6.63 -14.83
CA PRO A 47 12.13 -6.92 -14.62
C PRO A 47 12.97 -5.75 -15.16
N TYR A 48 13.94 -5.31 -14.37
CA TYR A 48 14.92 -4.31 -14.80
C TYR A 48 15.72 -4.90 -15.96
N THR A 49 15.29 -4.62 -17.19
CA THR A 49 16.01 -4.94 -18.44
C THR A 49 17.08 -3.90 -18.75
N GLY A 50 17.60 -3.22 -17.72
CA GLY A 50 18.47 -2.08 -17.88
C GLY A 50 19.64 -2.41 -18.79
N THR A 51 19.77 -1.61 -19.84
CA THR A 51 21.02 -1.50 -20.58
C THR A 51 22.12 -1.12 -19.60
N GLY A 52 23.35 -1.61 -19.77
CA GLY A 52 24.48 -1.28 -18.87
C GLY A 52 24.80 0.22 -18.73
N ASP A 53 24.08 1.08 -19.46
CA ASP A 53 24.06 2.54 -19.33
C ASP A 53 22.97 3.00 -18.34
N LEU A 54 23.37 3.37 -17.13
CA LEU A 54 22.51 3.90 -16.07
C LEU A 54 21.83 5.24 -16.43
N LYS A 55 22.21 5.87 -17.54
CA LYS A 55 21.55 7.07 -18.05
C LYS A 55 20.26 6.75 -18.80
N LYS A 56 20.03 5.50 -19.19
CA LYS A 56 18.84 5.06 -19.92
C LYS A 56 17.95 4.22 -19.02
N VAL A 57 16.71 4.67 -18.87
CA VAL A 57 15.68 3.99 -18.08
C VAL A 57 14.45 3.76 -18.94
N ASN A 58 13.68 2.73 -18.58
CA ASN A 58 12.39 2.50 -19.23
C ASN A 58 11.32 3.43 -18.63
N GLY A 59 10.24 3.62 -19.37
CA GLY A 59 9.12 4.45 -18.95
C GLY A 59 8.46 3.96 -17.66
N GLU A 60 8.44 2.65 -17.42
CA GLU A 60 7.93 2.05 -16.19
C GLU A 60 8.72 2.52 -14.96
N GLN A 61 10.05 2.63 -15.09
CA GLN A 61 10.91 3.19 -14.04
C GLN A 61 10.65 4.68 -13.85
N VAL A 62 10.48 5.45 -14.93
CA VAL A 62 10.13 6.89 -14.82
C VAL A 62 8.80 7.07 -14.09
N ILE A 63 7.80 6.23 -14.37
CA ILE A 63 6.52 6.24 -13.64
C ILE A 63 6.72 5.86 -12.17
N GLY A 64 7.60 4.90 -11.89
CA GLY A 64 7.96 4.52 -10.53
C GLY A 64 8.59 5.64 -9.69
N MET A 65 9.07 6.72 -10.31
CA MET A 65 9.64 7.89 -9.63
C MET A 65 8.58 8.93 -9.22
N ILE A 66 7.35 8.82 -9.74
CA ILE A 66 6.27 9.77 -9.47
C ILE A 66 5.91 9.84 -7.97
N PRO A 67 5.75 8.73 -7.22
CA PRO A 67 5.36 8.80 -5.81
C PRO A 67 6.31 9.65 -4.97
N SER A 68 7.62 9.44 -5.07
CA SER A 68 8.63 10.23 -4.33
C SER A 68 8.63 11.72 -4.74
N ALA A 69 8.36 12.01 -6.02
CA ALA A 69 8.23 13.39 -6.48
C ALA A 69 6.98 14.09 -5.90
N LEU A 70 5.88 13.35 -5.72
CA LEU A 70 4.66 13.84 -5.06
C LEU A 70 4.82 13.97 -3.54
N GLU A 71 5.71 13.20 -2.93
CA GLU A 71 6.08 13.31 -1.51
C GLU A 71 7.04 14.47 -1.24
N GLY A 72 7.63 15.05 -2.30
CA GLY A 72 8.49 16.24 -2.21
C GLY A 72 9.99 15.95 -2.10
N ASP A 73 10.41 14.70 -2.28
CA ASP A 73 11.83 14.32 -2.23
C ASP A 73 12.65 15.01 -3.34
N TYR A 74 12.03 15.24 -4.49
CA TYR A 74 12.62 15.93 -5.64
C TYR A 74 11.52 16.39 -6.61
N ILE A 75 11.88 17.30 -7.52
CA ILE A 75 11.00 17.66 -8.64
C ILE A 75 11.34 16.79 -9.84
N LEU A 76 10.35 16.06 -10.36
CA LEU A 76 10.50 15.21 -11.54
C LEU A 76 9.96 15.93 -12.77
N TYR A 77 10.72 15.90 -13.86
CA TYR A 77 10.31 16.41 -15.17
C TYR A 77 10.22 15.23 -16.15
N ILE A 78 9.04 14.99 -16.74
CA ILE A 78 8.82 13.93 -17.74
C ILE A 78 8.45 14.62 -19.06
N ASP A 79 9.34 14.58 -20.05
CA ASP A 79 9.13 15.23 -21.36
C ASP A 79 8.68 16.71 -21.25
N GLY A 80 9.19 17.41 -20.24
CA GLY A 80 8.85 18.82 -19.95
C GLY A 80 7.65 19.04 -19.02
N ILE A 81 6.93 17.98 -18.65
CA ILE A 81 5.84 18.02 -17.66
C ILE A 81 6.46 17.97 -16.26
N VAL A 82 6.09 18.91 -15.39
CA VAL A 82 6.56 18.94 -14.01
C VAL A 82 5.65 18.11 -13.10
N ILE A 83 6.25 17.22 -12.33
CA ILE A 83 5.63 16.40 -11.29
C ILE A 83 6.27 16.78 -9.95
N ASN A 84 5.48 17.33 -9.04
CA ASN A 84 5.86 17.73 -7.69
C ASN A 84 4.64 17.59 -6.74
N MET A 85 4.79 17.98 -5.47
CA MET A 85 3.71 17.91 -4.46
C MET A 85 2.41 18.64 -4.83
N GLU A 86 2.48 19.62 -5.73
CA GLU A 86 1.33 20.43 -6.15
C GLU A 86 0.69 19.89 -7.45
N THR A 87 1.31 18.89 -8.08
CA THR A 87 0.83 18.33 -9.35
C THR A 87 -0.41 17.46 -9.14
N ASP A 88 -1.49 17.83 -9.84
CA ASP A 88 -2.66 16.97 -9.98
C ASP A 88 -2.42 15.91 -11.07
N LEU A 89 -2.22 14.66 -10.67
CA LEU A 89 -2.01 13.54 -11.59
C LEU A 89 -3.21 13.27 -12.51
N THR A 90 -4.42 13.71 -12.17
CA THR A 90 -5.60 13.50 -13.04
C THR A 90 -5.56 14.38 -14.29
N ALA A 91 -4.79 15.47 -14.26
CA ALA A 91 -4.60 16.39 -15.38
C ALA A 91 -3.39 16.03 -16.25
N VAL A 92 -2.59 15.02 -15.88
CA VAL A 92 -1.36 14.64 -16.59
C VAL A 92 -1.61 13.40 -17.45
N ASP A 93 -1.38 13.51 -18.76
CA ASP A 93 -1.43 12.34 -19.65
C ASP A 93 -0.11 11.57 -19.66
N LEU A 94 -0.08 10.47 -18.91
CA LEU A 94 1.08 9.57 -18.82
C LEU A 94 0.95 8.32 -19.70
N ARG A 95 -0.11 8.21 -20.52
CA ARG A 95 -0.37 6.98 -21.30
C ARG A 95 0.73 6.65 -22.30
N GLY A 96 1.48 7.67 -22.74
CA GLY A 96 2.61 7.52 -23.64
C GLY A 96 3.94 7.16 -22.96
N VAL A 97 4.00 7.17 -21.62
CA VAL A 97 5.23 6.95 -20.85
C VAL A 97 5.61 5.47 -20.81
N PRO A 98 4.71 4.50 -20.50
CA PRO A 98 5.03 3.07 -20.55
C PRO A 98 5.60 2.63 -21.91
N GLY A 99 6.60 1.75 -21.90
CA GLY A 99 7.29 1.28 -23.11
C GLY A 99 8.24 2.29 -23.77
N GLY A 100 8.30 3.54 -23.28
CA GLY A 100 9.28 4.53 -23.73
C GLY A 100 10.69 4.27 -23.18
N ALA A 101 11.71 4.67 -23.93
CA ALA A 101 13.08 4.76 -23.42
C ALA A 101 13.38 6.22 -23.09
N TYR A 102 13.86 6.47 -21.87
CA TYR A 102 14.10 7.81 -21.35
C TYR A 102 15.55 7.96 -20.94
N GLN A 103 16.12 9.13 -21.22
CA GLN A 103 17.40 9.55 -20.70
C GLN A 103 17.20 10.34 -19.41
N LEU A 104 17.87 9.93 -18.33
CA LEU A 104 17.85 10.62 -17.05
C LEU A 104 18.99 11.64 -16.92
N SER A 105 18.64 12.83 -16.43
CA SER A 105 19.58 13.84 -15.97
C SER A 105 19.22 14.28 -14.56
N ILE A 106 20.19 14.35 -13.66
CA ILE A 106 19.98 14.64 -12.24
C ILE A 106 20.69 15.95 -11.89
N THR A 107 19.98 16.85 -11.22
CA THR A 107 20.55 18.04 -10.60
C THR A 107 20.67 17.82 -9.10
N ARG A 108 21.85 18.12 -8.56
CA ARG A 108 22.13 18.05 -7.12
C ARG A 108 22.48 19.42 -6.57
N THR A 109 22.05 19.69 -5.35
CA THR A 109 22.39 20.88 -4.57
C THR A 109 22.76 20.39 -3.18
N ASP A 110 23.95 20.75 -2.69
CA ASP A 110 24.45 20.31 -1.38
C ASP A 110 24.34 18.79 -1.17
N GLU A 111 24.80 18.01 -2.17
CA GLU A 111 24.76 16.54 -2.23
C GLU A 111 23.35 15.91 -2.34
N MET A 112 22.28 16.69 -2.13
CA MET A 112 20.89 16.25 -2.26
C MET A 112 20.40 16.34 -3.70
N ILE A 113 19.61 15.37 -4.14
CA ILE A 113 18.94 15.43 -5.45
C ILE A 113 17.78 16.42 -5.34
N THR A 114 17.78 17.45 -6.18
CA THR A 114 16.71 18.46 -6.18
C THR A 114 15.80 18.34 -7.39
N LYS A 115 16.34 17.93 -8.55
CA LYS A 115 15.58 17.79 -9.79
C LYS A 115 16.04 16.57 -10.57
N ILE A 116 15.08 15.87 -11.17
CA ILE A 116 15.33 14.77 -12.10
C ILE A 116 14.59 15.08 -13.40
N PHE A 117 15.28 14.94 -14.52
CA PHE A 117 14.72 15.11 -15.86
C PHE A 117 14.75 13.77 -16.58
N ALA A 118 13.60 13.34 -17.06
CA ALA A 118 13.41 12.20 -17.95
C ALA A 118 12.98 12.74 -19.32
N THR A 119 13.86 12.61 -20.31
CA THR A 119 13.61 13.06 -21.69
C THR A 119 13.75 11.88 -22.65
N ARG A 120 12.77 11.69 -23.52
CA ARG A 120 12.82 10.70 -24.60
C ARG A 120 13.79 11.08 -25.72
#